data_AF-A0A3D6EDZ9-F1
#
_entry.id   AF-A0A3D6EDZ9-F1
#
_cell.length_a   1.000
_cell.length_b   1.000
_cell.length_c   1.000
_cell.angle_alpha   90.00
_cell.angle_beta   90.00
_cell.angle_gamma   90.00
#
_symmetry.space_group_name_H-M   'P 1'
#
loop_
_entity.id
_entity.type
_entity.pdbx_description
1 polymer ?
#
loop_
_entity_poly.entity_id
_entity_poly.type
_entity_poly.pdbx_seq_one_letter_code
_entity_poly.pdbx_strand_id
1 'polypeptide(L)'
;MLRFVKKLLSSFLLLPIYFYRACISPLKPPSCRYVPTCSQYAIDAIRLHGPGLGLWLAVKRIARCNPWGGSGYDPVPSIIRYDIHTHHIRSITAREYAVCDPYPLYPLEIVHKRPDCRFSVGIHPYESAVVSEEAWTAITEAAALEHVVAIGECGLDATRDIPMSRQLEIFEKHIFLSEKLKKPLIIHCVKAFDSLIATRRKTRPSQLWIIHGFRGKPQQAEQLRREGLLLSFGAKYNPETLKIFRPGEILFESDDETLPIDTIYRRAARLWKIPRYLVVARTAESAHDILHTADEEG
;
A
#
# COMPACT_ATOMS: atom_id res chain seq x y z
N MET A 1 30.92 3.01 10.26
CA MET A 1 31.01 2.12 11.44
C MET A 1 29.76 1.26 11.67
N LEU A 2 28.59 1.85 12.00
CA LEU A 2 27.39 1.07 12.39
C LEU A 2 26.87 0.08 11.31
N ARG A 3 26.91 0.45 10.02
CA ARG A 3 26.50 -0.44 8.92
C ARG A 3 27.44 -1.65 8.76
N PHE A 4 28.74 -1.43 8.93
CA PHE A 4 29.76 -2.47 8.84
C PHE A 4 29.63 -3.46 10.00
N VAL A 5 29.48 -2.94 11.23
CA VAL A 5 29.24 -3.76 12.42
C VAL A 5 27.98 -4.61 12.26
N LYS A 6 26.87 -4.03 11.77
CA LYS A 6 25.64 -4.78 11.49
C LYS A 6 25.86 -5.91 10.47
N LYS A 7 26.59 -5.64 9.39
CA LYS A 7 26.91 -6.68 8.39
C LYS A 7 27.75 -7.80 9.00
N LEU A 8 28.79 -7.45 9.76
CA LEU A 8 29.66 -8.44 10.41
C LEU A 8 28.88 -9.32 11.40
N LEU A 9 28.04 -8.70 12.25
CA LEU A 9 27.18 -9.42 13.18
C LEU A 9 26.16 -10.31 12.46
N SER A 10 25.53 -9.81 11.38
CA SER A 10 24.65 -10.64 10.55
C SER A 10 25.39 -11.84 9.98
N SER A 11 26.59 -11.66 9.40
CA SER A 11 27.39 -12.76 8.87
C SER A 11 27.73 -13.80 9.94
N PHE A 12 28.12 -13.35 11.13
CA PHE A 12 28.40 -14.23 12.27
C PHE A 12 27.17 -15.06 12.68
N LEU A 13 25.99 -14.44 12.75
CA LEU A 13 24.74 -15.15 13.07
C LEU A 13 24.29 -16.10 11.96
N LEU A 14 24.57 -15.77 10.70
CA LEU A 14 24.17 -16.57 9.54
C LEU A 14 25.04 -17.82 9.34
N LEU A 15 26.34 -17.75 9.67
CA LEU A 15 27.29 -18.86 9.51
C LEU A 15 26.81 -20.19 10.13
N PRO A 16 26.40 -20.26 11.42
CA PRO A 16 25.90 -21.50 12.00
C PRO A 16 24.59 -21.97 11.36
N ILE A 17 23.75 -21.07 10.87
CA ILE A 17 22.50 -21.43 10.19
C ILE A 17 22.80 -22.06 8.83
N TYR A 18 23.77 -21.54 8.09
CA TYR A 18 24.23 -22.15 6.84
C TYR A 18 24.88 -23.51 7.07
N PHE A 19 25.75 -23.64 8.09
CA PHE A 19 26.33 -24.91 8.47
C PHE A 19 25.26 -25.94 8.84
N TYR A 20 24.27 -25.54 9.65
CA TYR A 20 23.14 -26.41 9.98
C TYR A 20 22.40 -26.87 8.72
N ARG A 21 22.10 -25.97 7.77
CA ARG A 21 21.40 -26.32 6.53
C ARG A 21 22.22 -27.24 5.61
N ALA A 22 23.54 -27.05 5.54
CA ALA A 22 24.40 -27.81 4.66
C ALA A 22 24.79 -29.19 5.23
N CYS A 23 25.07 -29.27 6.53
CA CYS A 23 25.67 -30.47 7.13
C CYS A 23 24.70 -31.29 8.00
N ILE A 24 23.67 -30.65 8.60
CA ILE A 24 22.81 -31.31 9.60
C ILE A 24 21.40 -31.54 9.06
N SER A 25 20.80 -30.53 8.42
CA SER A 25 19.42 -30.59 7.92
C SER A 25 19.15 -31.71 6.92
N PRO A 26 20.07 -32.08 5.99
CA PRO A 26 19.83 -33.18 5.04
C PRO A 26 19.73 -34.55 5.71
N LEU A 27 20.24 -34.70 6.93
CA LEU A 27 20.24 -35.95 7.70
C LEU A 27 18.97 -36.12 8.55
N LYS A 28 18.04 -35.17 8.51
CA LYS A 28 16.83 -35.16 9.34
C LYS A 28 15.58 -35.09 8.46
N PRO A 29 14.47 -35.74 8.85
CA PRO A 29 13.20 -35.56 8.15
C PRO A 29 12.69 -34.10 8.30
N PRO A 30 11.87 -33.62 7.35
CA PRO A 30 11.20 -32.33 7.48
C PRO A 30 10.35 -32.28 8.76
N SER A 31 10.67 -31.33 9.64
CA SER A 31 10.05 -31.20 10.97
C SER A 31 9.43 -29.83 11.22
N CYS A 32 9.70 -28.87 10.35
CA CYS A 32 9.09 -27.54 10.46
C CYS A 32 7.62 -27.62 10.10
N ARG A 33 6.74 -27.12 10.98
CA ARG A 33 5.29 -27.05 10.74
C ARG A 33 4.86 -25.89 9.81
N TYR A 34 5.85 -25.18 9.30
CA TYR A 34 5.74 -23.79 8.93
C TYR A 34 6.57 -23.57 7.66
N VAL A 35 6.03 -22.81 6.72
CA VAL A 35 6.65 -22.50 5.42
C VAL A 35 6.90 -20.98 5.34
N PRO A 36 8.11 -20.52 4.98
CA PRO A 36 9.34 -21.31 4.79
C PRO A 36 9.83 -21.94 6.11
N THR A 37 10.76 -22.90 6.01
CA THR A 37 11.33 -23.61 7.17
C THR A 37 11.99 -22.65 8.16
N CYS A 38 12.10 -23.04 9.44
CA CYS A 38 12.66 -22.18 10.48
C CYS A 38 14.07 -21.66 10.15
N SER A 39 14.92 -22.47 9.53
CA SER A 39 16.27 -22.06 9.14
C SER A 39 16.28 -21.08 7.96
N GLN A 40 15.38 -21.26 6.99
CA GLN A 40 15.23 -20.31 5.89
C GLN A 40 14.67 -18.98 6.39
N TYR A 41 13.60 -19.04 7.20
CA TYR A 41 13.02 -17.87 7.87
C TYR A 41 14.06 -17.09 8.67
N ALA A 42 14.93 -17.79 9.43
CA ALA A 42 15.97 -17.14 10.21
C ALA A 42 16.98 -16.39 9.33
N ILE A 43 17.40 -16.99 8.21
CA ILE A 43 18.27 -16.35 7.22
C ILE A 43 17.61 -15.08 6.67
N ASP A 44 16.37 -15.20 6.22
CA ASP A 44 15.63 -14.10 5.60
C ASP A 44 15.36 -12.98 6.61
N ALA A 45 15.04 -13.32 7.86
CA ALA A 45 14.80 -12.35 8.93
C ALA A 45 16.07 -11.56 9.25
N ILE A 46 17.23 -12.22 9.38
CA ILE A 46 18.51 -11.54 9.67
C ILE A 46 18.97 -10.69 8.48
N ARG A 47 18.74 -11.14 7.24
CA ARG A 47 19.09 -10.38 6.03
C ARG A 47 18.20 -9.14 5.88
N LEU A 48 16.90 -9.27 6.11
CA LEU A 48 15.93 -8.20 5.88
C LEU A 48 15.88 -7.19 7.03
N HIS A 49 15.83 -7.67 8.27
CA HIS A 49 15.66 -6.84 9.48
C HIS A 49 16.97 -6.56 10.23
N GLY A 50 18.08 -7.18 9.82
CA GLY A 50 19.37 -7.08 10.49
C GLY A 50 19.49 -8.01 11.71
N PRO A 51 20.64 -7.99 12.40
CA PRO A 51 20.98 -9.02 13.38
C PRO A 51 20.11 -8.98 14.65
N GLY A 52 19.64 -7.80 15.08
CA GLY A 52 18.82 -7.68 16.29
C GLY A 52 17.38 -8.18 16.09
N LEU A 53 16.59 -7.42 15.32
CA LEU A 53 15.19 -7.76 15.07
C LEU A 53 15.05 -9.09 14.30
N GLY A 54 15.97 -9.38 13.36
CA GLY A 54 15.96 -10.64 12.63
C GLY A 54 16.17 -11.86 13.52
N LEU A 55 17.13 -11.79 14.46
CA LEU A 55 17.34 -12.87 15.44
C LEU A 55 16.13 -13.04 16.37
N TRP A 56 15.54 -11.94 16.84
CA TRP A 56 14.34 -11.99 17.68
C TRP A 56 13.15 -12.65 16.94
N LEU A 57 12.94 -12.30 15.66
CA LEU A 57 11.92 -12.94 14.81
C LEU A 57 12.21 -14.43 14.62
N ALA A 58 13.47 -14.80 14.37
CA ALA A 58 13.89 -16.20 14.21
C ALA A 58 13.64 -17.03 15.47
N VAL A 59 14.00 -16.51 16.65
CA VAL A 59 13.76 -17.18 17.94
C VAL A 59 12.26 -17.35 18.19
N LYS A 60 11.46 -16.29 17.95
CA LYS A 60 9.99 -16.36 18.08
C LYS A 60 9.37 -17.37 17.11
N ARG A 61 9.93 -17.52 15.90
CA ARG A 61 9.50 -18.53 14.92
C ARG A 61 9.76 -19.94 15.43
N ILE A 62 10.97 -20.22 15.90
CA ILE A 62 11.36 -21.54 16.43
C ILE A 62 10.50 -21.90 17.64
N ALA A 63 10.31 -20.98 18.58
CA ALA A 63 9.50 -21.21 19.78
C ALA A 63 8.05 -21.60 19.44
N ARG A 64 7.48 -21.06 18.36
CA ARG A 64 6.13 -21.41 17.87
C ARG A 64 6.10 -22.67 16.99
N CYS A 65 7.24 -23.13 16.49
CA CYS A 65 7.32 -24.28 15.57
C CYS A 65 7.39 -25.60 16.34
N ASN A 66 6.36 -25.90 17.13
CA ASN A 66 6.24 -27.14 17.90
C ASN A 66 4.79 -27.69 17.79
N PRO A 67 4.49 -28.93 18.22
CA PRO A 67 3.16 -29.53 18.10
C PRO A 67 2.00 -28.77 18.76
N TRP A 68 2.28 -27.97 19.80
CA TRP A 68 1.30 -27.09 20.47
C TRP A 68 1.30 -25.65 19.95
N GLY A 69 2.17 -25.34 19.00
CA GLY A 69 2.18 -24.09 18.27
C GLY A 69 1.33 -24.14 17.00
N GLY A 70 1.54 -23.16 16.12
CA GLY A 70 0.83 -23.09 14.84
C GLY A 70 1.53 -23.84 13.71
N SER A 71 0.94 -23.75 12.52
CA SER A 71 1.46 -24.31 11.28
C SER A 71 1.01 -23.47 10.07
N GLY A 72 1.60 -23.69 8.90
CA GLY A 72 1.21 -23.05 7.63
C GLY A 72 2.21 -22.03 7.08
N TYR A 73 1.76 -21.17 6.17
CA TYR A 73 2.59 -20.11 5.60
C TYR A 73 2.74 -18.94 6.59
N ASP A 74 3.98 -18.56 6.91
CA ASP A 74 4.30 -17.38 7.75
C ASP A 74 5.69 -16.87 7.33
N PRO A 75 5.76 -16.07 6.25
CA PRO A 75 6.98 -15.49 5.74
C PRO A 75 7.51 -14.39 6.65
N VAL A 76 8.74 -13.93 6.39
CA VAL A 76 9.32 -12.83 7.17
C VAL A 76 8.55 -11.54 6.89
N PRO A 77 8.19 -10.75 7.93
CA PRO A 77 7.45 -9.50 7.77
C PRO A 77 8.13 -8.54 6.77
N SER A 78 7.36 -7.98 5.84
CA SER A 78 7.89 -7.02 4.84
C SER A 78 8.46 -5.76 5.48
N ILE A 79 9.44 -5.15 4.81
CA ILE A 79 10.03 -3.84 5.18
C ILE A 79 9.68 -2.74 4.18
N ILE A 80 8.92 -3.08 3.13
CA ILE A 80 8.51 -2.14 2.10
C ILE A 80 7.44 -1.24 2.70
N ARG A 81 7.64 0.07 2.61
CA ARG A 81 6.62 1.05 2.96
C ARG A 81 5.87 1.42 1.69
N TYR A 82 4.55 1.29 1.74
CA TYR A 82 3.69 1.71 0.66
C TYR A 82 3.30 3.17 0.88
N ASP A 83 3.40 3.93 -0.18
CA ASP A 83 2.97 5.31 -0.30
C ASP A 83 1.95 5.33 -1.44
N ILE A 84 0.67 5.19 -1.09
CA ILE A 84 -0.36 4.87 -2.09
C ILE A 84 -0.74 6.07 -2.95
N HIS A 85 -0.36 7.28 -2.53
CA HIS A 85 -0.63 8.51 -3.26
C HIS A 85 0.46 9.55 -2.97
N THR A 86 1.04 10.09 -4.03
CA THR A 86 2.02 11.18 -3.96
C THR A 86 2.00 11.96 -5.25
N HIS A 87 2.37 13.22 -5.19
CA HIS A 87 2.63 14.02 -6.39
C HIS A 87 4.13 14.08 -6.74
N HIS A 88 4.99 13.32 -6.04
CA HIS A 88 6.43 13.31 -6.26
C HIS A 88 6.90 12.01 -6.92
N ILE A 89 7.38 12.10 -8.17
CA ILE A 89 7.85 10.93 -8.93
C ILE A 89 9.05 10.28 -8.24
N ARG A 90 8.91 8.98 -7.92
CA ARG A 90 9.92 8.16 -7.26
C ARG A 90 9.95 6.76 -7.87
N SER A 91 11.15 6.27 -8.17
CA SER A 91 11.35 4.88 -8.60
C SER A 91 11.11 3.93 -7.43
N ILE A 92 10.63 2.71 -7.71
CA ILE A 92 10.51 1.67 -6.67
C ILE A 92 11.90 1.34 -6.11
N THR A 93 11.98 1.17 -4.79
CA THR A 93 13.21 0.73 -4.12
C THR A 93 12.97 -0.53 -3.31
N ALA A 94 14.03 -1.16 -2.83
CA ALA A 94 13.94 -2.32 -1.92
C ALA A 94 13.23 -2.04 -0.58
N ARG A 95 12.80 -0.79 -0.31
CA ARG A 95 12.18 -0.38 0.96
C ARG A 95 10.94 0.49 0.78
N GLU A 96 10.58 0.84 -0.44
CA GLU A 96 9.53 1.82 -0.70
C GLU A 96 8.88 1.56 -2.05
N TYR A 97 7.56 1.54 -2.04
CA TYR A 97 6.69 1.42 -3.19
C TYR A 97 5.77 2.64 -3.17
N ALA A 98 5.93 3.55 -4.14
CA ALA A 98 5.16 4.77 -4.20
C ALA A 98 4.35 4.82 -5.50
N VAL A 99 3.06 5.15 -5.38
CA VAL A 99 2.16 5.36 -6.52
C VAL A 99 2.02 6.87 -6.71
N CYS A 100 2.59 7.37 -7.79
CA CYS A 100 2.59 8.78 -8.12
C CYS A 100 1.36 9.12 -8.96
N ASP A 101 0.61 10.11 -8.53
CA ASP A 101 -0.26 10.85 -9.42
C ASP A 101 0.57 11.95 -10.11
N PRO A 102 0.64 12.00 -11.46
CA PRO A 102 1.44 13.00 -12.15
C PRO A 102 0.80 14.40 -12.11
N TYR A 103 -0.52 14.50 -12.01
CA TYR A 103 -1.22 15.77 -11.91
C TYR A 103 -1.01 16.39 -10.52
N PRO A 104 -0.93 17.72 -10.36
CA PRO A 104 -0.82 18.74 -11.40
C PRO A 104 0.64 19.03 -11.81
N LEU A 105 1.61 18.35 -11.22
CA LEU A 105 3.01 18.75 -11.28
C LEU A 105 3.74 18.33 -12.56
N TYR A 106 3.27 17.29 -13.23
CA TYR A 106 3.89 16.69 -14.39
C TYR A 106 2.89 16.46 -15.51
N PRO A 107 3.33 16.58 -16.77
CA PRO A 107 2.46 16.29 -17.91
C PRO A 107 2.37 14.77 -18.11
N LEU A 108 1.26 14.29 -18.67
CA LEU A 108 0.92 12.86 -18.74
C LEU A 108 1.96 12.02 -19.50
N GLU A 109 2.72 12.62 -20.42
CA GLU A 109 3.75 11.91 -21.20
C GLU A 109 4.87 11.36 -20.31
N ILE A 110 5.04 11.87 -19.08
CA ILE A 110 6.04 11.33 -18.14
C ILE A 110 5.73 9.88 -17.76
N VAL A 111 4.45 9.51 -17.70
CA VAL A 111 3.99 8.16 -17.35
C VAL A 111 4.56 7.17 -18.35
N HIS A 112 4.49 7.48 -19.64
CA HIS A 112 5.03 6.65 -20.72
C HIS A 112 6.56 6.51 -20.67
N LYS A 113 7.26 7.50 -20.10
CA LYS A 113 8.73 7.56 -20.08
C LYS A 113 9.36 6.94 -18.83
N ARG A 114 8.57 6.53 -17.84
CA ARG A 114 9.05 6.11 -16.51
C ARG A 114 8.50 4.75 -16.05
N PRO A 115 8.79 3.64 -16.77
CA PRO A 115 8.37 2.29 -16.36
C PRO A 115 8.97 1.82 -15.02
N ASP A 116 10.02 2.49 -14.55
CA ASP A 116 10.66 2.28 -13.24
C ASP A 116 9.85 2.82 -12.05
N CYS A 117 8.83 3.64 -12.31
CA CYS A 117 7.93 4.21 -11.32
C CYS A 117 6.59 3.48 -11.31
N ARG A 118 5.72 3.80 -10.35
CA ARG A 118 4.32 3.38 -10.36
C ARG A 118 3.44 4.60 -10.35
N PHE A 119 2.37 4.56 -11.13
CA PHE A 119 1.47 5.68 -11.28
C PHE A 119 0.02 5.31 -11.00
N SER A 120 -0.74 6.32 -10.61
CA SER A 120 -2.16 6.39 -10.86
C SER A 120 -2.40 7.44 -11.94
N VAL A 121 -3.41 7.23 -12.78
CA VAL A 121 -3.84 8.25 -13.75
C VAL A 121 -5.34 8.44 -13.73
N GLY A 122 -5.77 9.68 -13.78
CA GLY A 122 -7.17 10.06 -13.81
C GLY A 122 -7.31 11.55 -14.10
N ILE A 123 -8.54 12.02 -14.04
CA ILE A 123 -8.88 13.42 -14.14
C ILE A 123 -9.39 13.88 -12.78
N HIS A 124 -8.64 14.82 -12.20
CA HIS A 124 -8.98 15.41 -10.93
C HIS A 124 -10.33 16.16 -11.03
N PRO A 125 -11.18 16.17 -9.98
CA PRO A 125 -12.44 16.92 -10.00
C PRO A 125 -12.28 18.39 -10.39
N TYR A 126 -11.09 18.98 -10.17
CA TYR A 126 -10.78 20.38 -10.48
C TYR A 126 -10.72 20.66 -11.98
N GLU A 127 -10.50 19.63 -12.80
CA GLU A 127 -10.40 19.75 -14.26
C GLU A 127 -11.65 19.21 -14.99
N SER A 128 -12.60 18.63 -14.24
CA SER A 128 -13.78 17.95 -14.80
C SER A 128 -14.64 18.84 -15.72
N ALA A 129 -14.57 20.16 -15.57
CA ALA A 129 -15.30 21.12 -16.40
C ALA A 129 -14.82 21.19 -17.86
N VAL A 130 -13.53 20.96 -18.12
CA VAL A 130 -12.89 21.25 -19.43
C VAL A 130 -12.29 20.00 -20.09
N VAL A 131 -12.69 18.82 -19.63
CA VAL A 131 -12.20 17.55 -20.18
C VAL A 131 -12.62 17.40 -21.63
N SER A 132 -11.64 17.44 -22.53
CA SER A 132 -11.82 17.08 -23.93
C SER A 132 -11.80 15.55 -24.13
N GLU A 133 -12.34 15.07 -25.25
CA GLU A 133 -12.30 13.65 -25.57
C GLU A 133 -10.86 13.17 -25.85
N GLU A 134 -9.98 14.06 -26.31
CA GLU A 134 -8.55 13.78 -26.47
C GLU A 134 -7.87 13.54 -25.12
N ALA A 135 -8.17 14.37 -24.11
CA ALA A 135 -7.63 14.19 -22.77
C ALA A 135 -8.11 12.86 -22.15
N TRP A 136 -9.39 12.51 -22.34
CA TRP A 136 -9.93 11.23 -21.88
C TRP A 136 -9.28 10.03 -22.58
N THR A 137 -9.03 10.14 -23.88
CA THR A 137 -8.34 9.11 -24.68
C THR A 137 -6.92 8.90 -24.17
N ALA A 138 -6.17 9.98 -23.97
CA ALA A 138 -4.80 9.92 -23.44
C ALA A 138 -4.73 9.30 -22.04
N ILE A 139 -5.69 9.61 -21.15
CA ILE A 139 -5.81 8.96 -19.83
C ILE A 139 -6.09 7.47 -19.97
N THR A 140 -6.97 7.08 -20.89
CA THR A 140 -7.33 5.67 -21.12
C THR A 140 -6.14 4.87 -21.64
N GLU A 141 -5.34 5.44 -22.55
CA GLU A 141 -4.12 4.83 -23.07
C GLU A 141 -3.05 4.69 -21.98
N ALA A 142 -2.80 5.75 -21.22
CA ALA A 142 -1.85 5.71 -20.10
C ALA A 142 -2.29 4.68 -19.05
N ALA A 143 -3.58 4.63 -18.73
CA ALA A 143 -4.14 3.71 -17.75
C ALA A 143 -3.94 2.24 -18.12
N ALA A 144 -3.75 1.90 -19.40
CA ALA A 144 -3.51 0.52 -19.84
C ALA A 144 -2.08 0.03 -19.60
N LEU A 145 -1.14 0.93 -19.29
CA LEU A 145 0.26 0.56 -19.03
C LEU A 145 0.39 -0.30 -17.76
N GLU A 146 1.32 -1.26 -17.76
CA GLU A 146 1.56 -2.20 -16.65
C GLU A 146 1.98 -1.47 -15.36
N HIS A 147 2.81 -0.43 -15.50
CA HIS A 147 3.30 0.35 -14.35
C HIS A 147 2.31 1.41 -13.86
N VAL A 148 1.12 1.52 -14.47
CA VAL A 148 -0.01 2.28 -13.91
C VAL A 148 -0.86 1.31 -13.12
N VAL A 149 -0.91 1.44 -11.80
CA VAL A 149 -1.47 0.42 -10.90
C VAL A 149 -2.82 0.81 -10.29
N ALA A 150 -3.27 2.05 -10.51
CA ALA A 150 -4.55 2.54 -10.04
C ALA A 150 -5.14 3.56 -11.03
N ILE A 151 -6.45 3.76 -10.96
CA ILE A 151 -7.16 4.84 -11.63
C ILE A 151 -7.40 5.96 -10.64
N GLY A 152 -7.21 7.20 -11.06
CA GLY A 152 -7.26 8.38 -10.20
C GLY A 152 -5.91 9.10 -10.17
N GLU A 153 -5.80 10.23 -9.53
CA GLU A 153 -6.76 10.88 -8.64
C GLU A 153 -7.99 11.37 -9.42
N CYS A 154 -9.16 10.89 -8.98
CA CYS A 154 -10.46 11.30 -9.52
C CYS A 154 -11.44 11.42 -8.35
N GLY A 155 -12.67 11.91 -8.58
CA GLY A 155 -13.68 11.92 -7.53
C GLY A 155 -14.50 13.20 -7.49
N LEU A 156 -14.82 13.66 -6.28
CA LEU A 156 -15.84 14.69 -6.03
C LEU A 156 -15.36 15.73 -5.01
N ASP A 157 -15.49 17.01 -5.34
CA ASP A 157 -15.24 18.12 -4.43
C ASP A 157 -16.40 19.12 -4.49
N ALA A 158 -17.23 19.12 -3.45
CA ALA A 158 -18.40 20.02 -3.33
C ALA A 158 -18.02 21.47 -2.97
N THR A 159 -16.73 21.78 -2.78
CA THR A 159 -16.24 23.13 -2.52
C THR A 159 -15.81 23.87 -3.77
N ARG A 160 -15.89 23.23 -4.94
CA ARG A 160 -15.52 23.79 -6.24
C ARG A 160 -16.77 24.29 -6.98
N ASP A 161 -16.57 25.25 -7.87
CA ASP A 161 -17.65 25.85 -8.66
C ASP A 161 -18.12 24.99 -9.86
N ILE A 162 -17.56 23.78 -10.00
CA ILE A 162 -17.95 22.86 -11.07
C ILE A 162 -19.20 22.08 -10.61
N PRO A 163 -20.28 22.06 -11.42
CA PRO A 163 -21.51 21.36 -11.04
C PRO A 163 -21.27 19.90 -10.65
N MET A 164 -21.87 19.48 -9.53
CA MET A 164 -21.74 18.10 -9.02
C MET A 164 -22.15 17.05 -10.07
N SER A 165 -23.14 17.36 -10.92
CA SER A 165 -23.54 16.49 -12.03
C SER A 165 -22.39 16.23 -13.02
N ARG A 166 -21.58 17.25 -13.32
CA ARG A 166 -20.42 17.11 -14.21
C ARG A 166 -19.30 16.33 -13.55
N GLN A 167 -19.03 16.59 -12.28
CA GLN A 167 -18.04 15.80 -11.52
C GLN A 167 -18.44 14.32 -11.46
N LEU A 168 -19.72 14.03 -11.22
CA LEU A 168 -20.27 12.67 -11.22
C LEU A 168 -20.17 12.00 -12.59
N GLU A 169 -20.50 12.69 -13.69
CA GLU A 169 -20.37 12.17 -15.05
C GLU A 169 -18.94 11.70 -15.33
N ILE A 170 -17.94 12.55 -15.03
CA ILE A 170 -16.53 12.20 -15.22
C ILE A 170 -16.10 11.09 -14.26
N PHE A 171 -16.55 11.12 -13.00
CA PHE A 171 -16.23 10.07 -12.05
C PHE A 171 -16.82 8.71 -12.46
N GLU A 172 -18.03 8.66 -13.01
CA GLU A 172 -18.63 7.43 -13.57
C GLU A 172 -17.79 6.86 -14.73
N LYS A 173 -17.19 7.70 -15.58
CA LYS A 173 -16.23 7.25 -16.61
C LYS A 173 -14.99 6.58 -15.98
N HIS A 174 -14.46 7.10 -14.88
CA HIS A 174 -13.33 6.48 -14.15
C HIS A 174 -13.71 5.15 -13.49
N ILE A 175 -14.91 5.06 -12.91
CA ILE A 175 -15.42 3.80 -12.35
C ILE A 175 -15.45 2.74 -13.44
N PHE A 176 -16.00 3.06 -14.62
CA PHE A 176 -16.01 2.13 -15.73
C PHE A 176 -14.60 1.70 -16.17
N LEU A 177 -13.66 2.65 -16.25
CA LEU A 177 -12.27 2.37 -16.63
C LEU A 177 -11.56 1.46 -15.60
N SER A 178 -11.78 1.73 -14.30
CA SER A 178 -11.27 0.93 -13.19
C SER A 178 -11.77 -0.52 -13.27
N GLU A 179 -13.08 -0.73 -13.46
CA GLU A 179 -13.67 -2.06 -13.61
C GLU A 179 -13.13 -2.78 -14.86
N LYS A 180 -13.02 -2.07 -15.99
CA LYS A 180 -12.50 -2.62 -17.25
C LYS A 180 -11.05 -3.09 -17.13
N LEU A 181 -10.21 -2.31 -16.43
CA LEU A 181 -8.78 -2.59 -16.30
C LEU A 181 -8.43 -3.39 -15.03
N LYS A 182 -9.42 -3.72 -14.20
CA LYS A 182 -9.24 -4.38 -12.90
C LYS A 182 -8.23 -3.65 -12.00
N LYS A 183 -8.32 -2.32 -11.96
CA LYS A 183 -7.44 -1.45 -11.17
C LYS A 183 -8.24 -0.73 -10.09
N PRO A 184 -7.73 -0.62 -8.85
CA PRO A 184 -8.42 0.13 -7.80
C PRO A 184 -8.53 1.62 -8.15
N LEU A 185 -9.45 2.31 -7.49
CA LEU A 185 -9.62 3.76 -7.58
C LEU A 185 -8.93 4.47 -6.42
N ILE A 186 -8.19 5.54 -6.72
CA ILE A 186 -7.73 6.55 -5.77
C ILE A 186 -8.63 7.77 -5.90
N ILE A 187 -9.33 8.09 -4.82
CA ILE A 187 -10.49 8.98 -4.82
C ILE A 187 -10.24 10.21 -3.95
N HIS A 188 -10.31 11.37 -4.59
CA HIS A 188 -10.48 12.66 -3.96
C HIS A 188 -11.94 12.84 -3.53
N CYS A 189 -12.20 13.06 -2.25
CA CYS A 189 -13.55 13.36 -1.78
C CYS A 189 -13.57 14.46 -0.71
N VAL A 190 -14.13 15.62 -1.05
CA VAL A 190 -14.27 16.76 -0.14
C VAL A 190 -15.72 17.21 -0.06
N LYS A 191 -16.31 17.11 1.14
CA LYS A 191 -17.71 17.45 1.44
C LYS A 191 -18.76 16.80 0.51
N ALA A 192 -18.41 15.68 -0.14
CA ALA A 192 -19.25 14.99 -1.11
C ALA A 192 -19.42 13.48 -0.80
N PHE A 193 -19.21 13.08 0.46
CA PHE A 193 -19.25 11.67 0.86
C PHE A 193 -20.61 10.99 0.65
N ASP A 194 -21.72 11.71 0.87
CA ASP A 194 -23.06 11.14 0.64
C ASP A 194 -23.28 10.83 -0.85
N SER A 195 -22.86 11.73 -1.74
CA SER A 195 -22.87 11.50 -3.18
C SER A 195 -21.96 10.34 -3.57
N LEU A 196 -20.75 10.27 -2.99
CA LEU A 196 -19.83 9.17 -3.24
C LEU A 196 -20.42 7.80 -2.85
N ILE A 197 -21.02 7.72 -1.66
CA ILE A 197 -21.68 6.50 -1.16
C ILE A 197 -22.88 6.14 -2.05
N ALA A 198 -23.70 7.11 -2.43
CA ALA A 198 -24.82 6.89 -3.33
C ALA A 198 -24.35 6.33 -4.68
N THR A 199 -23.29 6.90 -5.26
CA THR A 199 -22.68 6.41 -6.51
C THR A 199 -22.15 5.00 -6.34
N ARG A 200 -21.41 4.69 -5.27
CA ARG A 200 -20.88 3.35 -5.01
C ARG A 200 -21.99 2.31 -4.89
N ARG A 201 -23.08 2.62 -4.20
CA ARG A 201 -24.26 1.73 -4.07
C ARG A 201 -24.99 1.53 -5.40
N LYS A 202 -25.04 2.56 -6.23
CA LYS A 202 -25.63 2.52 -7.59
C LYS A 202 -24.78 1.65 -8.52
N THR A 203 -23.46 1.85 -8.55
CA THR A 203 -22.55 1.17 -9.48
C THR A 203 -22.16 -0.23 -9.04
N ARG A 204 -22.22 -0.53 -7.73
CA ARG A 204 -21.84 -1.83 -7.14
C ARG A 204 -20.48 -2.34 -7.67
N PRO A 205 -19.41 -1.54 -7.53
CA PRO A 205 -18.11 -1.83 -8.11
C PRO A 205 -17.51 -3.12 -7.53
N SER A 206 -16.80 -3.86 -8.37
CA SER A 206 -15.95 -4.97 -7.92
C SER A 206 -14.58 -4.47 -7.46
N GLN A 207 -14.10 -3.38 -8.06
CA GLN A 207 -12.79 -2.80 -7.74
C GLN A 207 -12.82 -2.03 -6.43
N LEU A 208 -11.67 -2.02 -5.76
CA LEU A 208 -11.51 -1.35 -4.47
C LEU A 208 -11.46 0.16 -4.65
N TRP A 209 -12.11 0.88 -3.74
CA TRP A 209 -12.16 2.33 -3.71
C TRP A 209 -11.36 2.83 -2.52
N ILE A 210 -10.34 3.63 -2.78
CA ILE A 210 -9.42 4.17 -1.78
C ILE A 210 -9.67 5.67 -1.66
N ILE A 211 -10.14 6.11 -0.50
CA ILE A 211 -10.20 7.55 -0.19
C ILE A 211 -8.81 8.00 0.20
N HIS A 212 -8.21 8.85 -0.63
CA HIS A 212 -6.95 9.49 -0.29
C HIS A 212 -7.20 10.68 0.65
N GLY A 213 -6.19 11.07 1.40
CA GLY A 213 -6.20 12.30 2.17
C GLY A 213 -7.17 12.31 3.34
N PHE A 214 -7.57 11.15 3.90
CA PHE A 214 -8.69 11.12 4.84
C PHE A 214 -8.38 11.84 6.15
N ARG A 215 -9.16 12.89 6.44
CA ARG A 215 -9.04 13.75 7.64
C ARG A 215 -10.32 13.80 8.49
N GLY A 216 -11.34 13.03 8.13
CA GLY A 216 -12.65 13.03 8.78
C GLY A 216 -12.64 12.47 10.21
N LYS A 217 -13.79 12.57 10.89
CA LYS A 217 -14.01 12.05 12.26
C LYS A 217 -14.21 10.52 12.27
N PRO A 218 -14.05 9.84 13.43
CA PRO A 218 -14.22 8.38 13.53
C PRO A 218 -15.54 7.86 12.97
N GLN A 219 -16.64 8.60 13.18
CA GLN A 219 -17.98 8.21 12.74
C GLN A 219 -18.08 8.11 11.22
N GLN A 220 -17.51 9.08 10.50
CA GLN A 220 -17.48 9.09 9.04
C GLN A 220 -16.56 8.00 8.49
N ALA A 221 -15.41 7.78 9.13
CA ALA A 221 -14.50 6.71 8.73
C ALA A 221 -15.15 5.32 8.85
N GLU A 222 -15.88 5.09 9.95
CA GLU A 222 -16.64 3.86 10.17
C GLU A 222 -17.77 3.68 9.16
N GLN A 223 -18.47 4.76 8.79
CA GLN A 223 -19.47 4.74 7.73
C GLN A 223 -18.86 4.31 6.39
N LEU A 224 -17.75 4.93 5.97
CA LEU A 224 -17.06 4.60 4.73
C LEU A 224 -16.54 3.15 4.72
N ARG A 225 -16.01 2.69 5.86
CA ARG A 225 -15.57 1.30 6.04
C ARG A 225 -16.72 0.30 5.85
N ARG A 226 -17.91 0.59 6.37
CA ARG A 226 -19.10 -0.27 6.20
C ARG A 226 -19.59 -0.33 4.76
N GLU A 227 -19.38 0.73 4.00
CA GLU A 227 -19.64 0.76 2.55
C GLU A 227 -18.54 0.05 1.74
N GLY A 228 -17.51 -0.51 2.39
CA GLY A 228 -16.42 -1.22 1.72
C GLY A 228 -15.44 -0.29 1.00
N LEU A 229 -15.25 0.94 1.50
CA LEU A 229 -14.17 1.82 1.05
C LEU A 229 -12.96 1.70 1.98
N LEU A 230 -11.78 1.79 1.38
CA LEU A 230 -10.50 1.86 2.09
C LEU A 230 -10.11 3.31 2.33
N LEU A 231 -9.37 3.55 3.41
CA LEU A 231 -8.93 4.89 3.79
C LEU A 231 -7.40 4.96 3.78
N SER A 232 -6.88 6.00 3.15
CA SER A 232 -5.49 6.37 3.21
C SER A 232 -5.30 7.63 4.05
N PHE A 233 -4.19 7.67 4.80
CA PHE A 233 -3.90 8.71 5.78
C PHE A 233 -2.55 9.39 5.50
N GLY A 234 -2.61 10.66 5.09
CA GLY A 234 -1.45 11.55 5.00
C GLY A 234 -1.01 12.17 6.33
N ALA A 235 -0.05 13.11 6.28
CA ALA A 235 0.60 13.66 7.48
C ALA A 235 -0.31 14.42 8.46
N LYS A 236 -1.48 14.87 7.98
CA LYS A 236 -2.47 15.69 8.71
C LYS A 236 -3.71 14.89 9.13
N TYR A 237 -3.59 13.57 9.24
CA TYR A 237 -4.71 12.71 9.67
C TYR A 237 -5.29 13.11 11.04
N ASN A 238 -6.56 12.76 11.26
CA ASN A 238 -7.18 12.85 12.58
C ASN A 238 -6.73 11.67 13.46
N PRO A 239 -6.00 11.90 14.58
CA PRO A 239 -5.49 10.82 15.41
C PRO A 239 -6.58 9.96 16.07
N GLU A 240 -7.70 10.55 16.45
CA GLU A 240 -8.81 9.78 17.05
C GLU A 240 -9.44 8.83 16.04
N THR A 241 -9.48 9.23 14.77
CA THR A 241 -9.91 8.35 13.68
C THR A 241 -8.94 7.20 13.49
N LEU A 242 -7.64 7.48 13.36
CA LEU A 242 -6.66 6.42 13.08
C LEU A 242 -6.61 5.36 14.21
N LYS A 243 -6.89 5.74 15.46
CA LYS A 243 -6.92 4.81 16.62
C LYS A 243 -7.95 3.69 16.49
N ILE A 244 -9.05 3.89 15.76
CA ILE A 244 -10.11 2.87 15.66
C ILE A 244 -9.73 1.74 14.69
N PHE A 245 -8.74 1.98 13.84
CA PHE A 245 -8.22 1.02 12.88
C PHE A 245 -7.00 0.27 13.42
N ARG A 246 -6.71 -0.86 12.78
CA ARG A 246 -5.50 -1.66 12.97
C ARG A 246 -4.62 -1.57 11.73
N PRO A 247 -3.30 -1.80 11.85
CA PRO A 247 -2.45 -1.90 10.68
C PRO A 247 -2.93 -3.02 9.74
N GLY A 248 -2.95 -2.73 8.44
CA GLY A 248 -3.53 -3.59 7.38
C GLY A 248 -4.96 -3.20 7.00
N GLU A 249 -5.72 -2.53 7.88
CA GLU A 249 -7.09 -2.07 7.55
C GLU A 249 -7.11 -0.70 6.85
N ILE A 250 -5.95 -0.06 6.74
CA ILE A 250 -5.75 1.30 6.22
C ILE A 250 -4.48 1.37 5.39
N LEU A 251 -4.37 2.45 4.62
CA LEU A 251 -3.21 2.79 3.81
C LEU A 251 -2.57 4.11 4.29
N PHE A 252 -1.37 4.39 3.80
CA PHE A 252 -0.65 5.64 4.07
C PHE A 252 -0.20 6.27 2.76
N GLU A 253 -0.06 7.59 2.80
CA GLU A 253 0.35 8.39 1.63
C GLU A 253 1.17 9.61 2.08
N SER A 254 1.90 10.20 1.14
CA SER A 254 2.63 11.46 1.36
C SER A 254 1.91 12.65 0.74
N ASP A 255 1.06 12.44 -0.28
CA ASP A 255 0.35 13.51 -0.98
C ASP A 255 1.39 14.52 -1.54
N ASP A 256 1.17 15.82 -1.38
CA ASP A 256 2.12 16.89 -1.72
C ASP A 256 3.30 17.04 -0.74
N GLU A 257 3.29 16.35 0.41
CA GLU A 257 4.28 16.58 1.45
C GLU A 257 5.66 16.00 1.07
N THR A 258 6.72 16.78 1.32
CA THR A 258 8.11 16.33 1.05
C THR A 258 8.70 15.46 2.17
N LEU A 259 7.94 15.26 3.26
CA LEU A 259 8.38 14.43 4.37
C LEU A 259 8.44 12.95 3.97
N PRO A 260 9.47 12.19 4.39
CA PRO A 260 9.52 10.77 4.08
C PRO A 260 8.29 10.05 4.63
N ILE A 261 7.64 9.22 3.80
CA ILE A 261 6.45 8.42 4.15
C ILE A 261 6.62 7.66 5.48
N ASP A 262 7.86 7.24 5.75
CA ASP A 262 8.25 6.58 6.99
C ASP A 262 7.95 7.35 8.28
N THR A 263 7.84 8.68 8.18
CA THR A 263 7.45 9.54 9.29
C THR A 263 6.00 9.28 9.70
N ILE A 264 5.11 9.04 8.75
CA ILE A 264 3.70 8.74 9.00
C ILE A 264 3.59 7.36 9.65
N TYR A 265 4.27 6.35 9.10
CA TYR A 265 4.39 5.02 9.71
C TYR A 265 4.91 5.07 11.17
N ARG A 266 5.93 5.89 11.47
CA ARG A 266 6.43 6.08 12.84
C ARG A 266 5.39 6.72 13.76
N ARG A 267 4.67 7.73 13.29
CA ARG A 267 3.63 8.41 14.08
C ARG A 267 2.48 7.45 14.38
N ALA A 268 2.02 6.69 13.39
CA ALA A 268 0.98 5.67 13.56
C ALA A 268 1.42 4.56 14.55
N ALA A 269 2.66 4.07 14.43
CA ALA A 269 3.20 3.07 15.37
C ALA A 269 3.21 3.57 16.83
N ARG A 270 3.58 4.84 17.05
CA ARG A 270 3.52 5.47 18.38
C ARG A 270 2.09 5.59 18.89
N LEU A 271 1.16 6.00 18.01
CA LEU A 271 -0.25 6.15 18.33
C LEU A 271 -0.87 4.82 18.78
N TRP A 272 -0.63 3.75 18.03
CA TRP A 272 -1.09 2.39 18.35
C TRP A 272 -0.27 1.69 19.44
N LYS A 273 0.84 2.30 19.89
CA LYS A 273 1.78 1.73 20.87
C LYS A 273 2.29 0.34 20.47
N ILE A 274 2.59 0.14 19.19
CA ILE A 274 3.14 -1.10 18.66
C ILE A 274 4.47 -0.88 17.94
N PRO A 275 5.31 -1.92 17.80
CA PRO A 275 6.53 -1.83 17.01
C PRO A 275 6.26 -1.40 15.56
N ARG A 276 7.04 -0.44 15.06
CA ARG A 276 6.91 0.07 13.69
C ARG A 276 6.95 -1.01 12.62
N TYR A 277 7.80 -2.03 12.78
CA TYR A 277 7.93 -3.08 11.76
C TYR A 277 6.61 -3.86 11.57
N LEU A 278 5.76 -3.96 12.61
CA LEU A 278 4.43 -4.59 12.48
C LEU A 278 3.48 -3.71 11.68
N VAL A 279 3.56 -2.38 11.84
CA VAL A 279 2.77 -1.45 11.03
C VAL A 279 3.17 -1.58 9.57
N VAL A 280 4.47 -1.53 9.29
CA VAL A 280 5.00 -1.66 7.93
C VAL A 280 4.57 -2.97 7.31
N ALA A 281 4.80 -4.10 7.98
CA ALA A 281 4.51 -5.41 7.43
C ALA A 281 3.03 -5.62 7.11
N ARG A 282 2.13 -5.28 8.02
CA ARG A 282 0.68 -5.47 7.82
C ARG A 282 0.10 -4.54 6.77
N THR A 283 0.51 -3.27 6.78
CA THR A 283 0.08 -2.35 5.71
C THR A 283 0.67 -2.75 4.36
N ALA A 284 1.89 -3.28 4.32
CA ALA A 284 2.51 -3.74 3.09
C ALA A 284 1.82 -4.96 2.48
N GLU A 285 1.41 -5.93 3.31
CA GLU A 285 0.60 -7.08 2.89
C GLU A 285 -0.68 -6.61 2.20
N SER A 286 -1.49 -5.82 2.91
CA SER A 286 -2.75 -5.32 2.35
C SER A 286 -2.55 -4.44 1.12
N ALA A 287 -1.57 -3.52 1.13
CA ALA A 287 -1.30 -2.65 -0.01
C ALA A 287 -0.79 -3.41 -1.24
N HIS A 288 0.00 -4.47 -1.03
CA HIS A 288 0.45 -5.34 -2.11
C HIS A 288 -0.74 -6.04 -2.75
N ASP A 289 -1.59 -6.68 -1.95
CA ASP A 289 -2.79 -7.37 -2.43
C ASP A 289 -3.67 -6.41 -3.24
N ILE A 290 -3.94 -5.21 -2.71
CA ILE A 290 -4.79 -4.19 -3.36
C ILE A 290 -4.25 -3.76 -4.73
N LEU A 291 -2.93 -3.60 -4.88
CA LEU A 291 -2.33 -3.06 -6.10
C LEU A 291 -1.96 -4.14 -7.13
N HIS A 292 -1.94 -5.41 -6.73
CA HIS A 292 -1.47 -6.53 -7.54
C HIS A 292 -2.51 -7.66 -7.71
N THR A 293 -3.78 -7.42 -7.36
CA THR A 293 -4.89 -8.40 -7.48
C THR A 293 -5.12 -8.98 -8.89
N ALA A 294 -4.45 -8.49 -9.94
CA ALA A 294 -4.58 -8.99 -11.30
C ALA A 294 -3.59 -10.12 -11.66
N ASP A 295 -2.55 -10.39 -10.85
CA ASP A 295 -1.44 -11.27 -11.24
C ASP A 295 -1.52 -12.71 -10.69
N GLU A 296 -2.47 -13.02 -9.80
CA GLU A 296 -2.54 -14.34 -9.13
C GLU A 296 -3.58 -15.33 -9.69
N GLU A 297 -4.34 -14.97 -10.72
CA GLU A 297 -5.21 -15.91 -11.47
C GLU A 297 -4.56 -16.29 -12.81
N GLY A 298 -3.42 -17.00 -12.75
CA GLY A 298 -2.70 -17.56 -13.91
C GLY A 298 -2.35 -19.04 -13.70
#